data_AF-A0A1Y2JUX0-F1
#
_entry.id   AF-A0A1Y2JUX0-F1
#
_cell.length_a   1.000
_cell.length_b   1.000
_cell.length_c   1.000
_cell.angle_alpha   90.00
_cell.angle_beta   90.00
_cell.angle_gamma   90.00
#
_symmetry.space_group_name_H-M   'P 1'
#
loop_
_entity.id
_entity.type
_entity.pdbx_description
1 polymer ?
#
loop_
_entity_poly.entity_id
_entity_poly.type
_entity_poly.pdbx_seq_one_letter_code
_entity_poly.pdbx_strand_id
1 'polypeptide(L)'
;MNVAAPSTIFNAIRPADDGPSRRRSRWIAAVELGLISSSFSTVVGQLFAARIGRDAAVDWMTVAAIPARDWALGPEPPWSAIITGIAFHQWADFSWAVFFFGVLGRWTADLRPSAILVLALPWAVFSSSMEWFVLVPLFPFWQPLFTLLQPYWIGLLVHGSSAVMYPLFARLRWRRGAAPARDVRFTNAWITAALAVIALLGAVALFGRHGYGPPWMGRDRDADQTYIRHMTAHHAQGIELARIAAERGQDPHLRKLAMLMVASQAGENRILETWWLSWFDSEMPDCSTDERATMPGFLTLVEMRQVKAAPADQFDSMFIDAMSRHHAGAVRMADQMWHDHGDLRLRIMAHAIRHEQRGEIALMHGASGFAAVATAFRNMLSDNVN
;
A
#
# COMPACT_ATOMS: atom_id res chain seq x y z
N MET A 1 -39.92 -3.63 -46.85
CA MET A 1 -39.33 -3.91 -45.53
C MET A 1 -37.83 -4.01 -45.70
N ASN A 2 -37.08 -2.97 -45.32
CA ASN A 2 -35.61 -2.98 -45.36
C ASN A 2 -35.14 -3.20 -43.92
N VAL A 3 -34.59 -4.38 -43.64
CA VAL A 3 -34.08 -4.75 -42.31
C VAL A 3 -32.69 -4.13 -42.18
N ALA A 4 -32.56 -3.13 -41.30
CA ALA A 4 -31.26 -2.57 -40.94
C ALA A 4 -30.43 -3.59 -40.15
N ALA A 5 -29.20 -3.85 -40.58
CA ALA A 5 -28.26 -4.72 -39.89
C ALA A 5 -27.77 -4.08 -38.56
N PRO A 6 -27.48 -4.88 -37.52
CA PRO A 6 -27.09 -4.37 -36.22
C PRO A 6 -25.67 -3.77 -36.24
N SER A 7 -25.54 -2.58 -35.64
CA SER A 7 -24.28 -1.85 -35.50
C SER A 7 -23.29 -2.60 -34.58
N THR A 8 -22.21 -3.14 -35.14
CA THR A 8 -21.11 -3.72 -34.36
C THR A 8 -20.18 -2.62 -33.82
N ILE A 9 -19.60 -2.88 -32.64
CA ILE A 9 -18.60 -2.06 -31.91
C ILE A 9 -17.39 -1.67 -32.79
N PHE A 10 -17.14 -2.37 -33.89
CA PHE A 10 -16.01 -2.14 -34.80
C PHE A 10 -16.18 -0.99 -35.80
N ASN A 11 -17.38 -0.44 -36.00
CA ASN A 11 -17.60 0.70 -36.91
C ASN A 11 -17.32 2.08 -36.29
N ALA A 12 -16.71 2.14 -35.11
CA ALA A 12 -16.36 3.39 -34.43
C ALA A 12 -15.10 4.09 -34.97
N ILE A 13 -14.46 3.56 -36.02
CA ILE A 13 -13.26 4.12 -36.64
C ILE A 13 -13.64 4.81 -37.95
N ARG A 14 -14.28 5.98 -37.87
CA ARG A 14 -14.23 6.98 -38.94
C ARG A 14 -13.55 8.22 -38.38
N PRO A 15 -12.51 8.78 -39.02
CA PRO A 15 -11.92 10.02 -38.57
C PRO A 15 -12.96 11.12 -38.77
N ALA A 16 -13.33 11.80 -37.69
CA ALA A 16 -13.97 13.10 -37.79
C ALA A 16 -12.91 14.08 -38.33
N ASP A 17 -13.31 14.88 -39.31
CA ASP A 17 -12.48 15.92 -39.96
C ASP A 17 -12.30 17.13 -39.02
N ASP A 18 -11.81 16.87 -37.82
CA ASP A 18 -11.48 17.88 -36.82
C ASP A 18 -10.01 18.26 -37.02
N GLY A 19 -9.76 19.22 -37.90
CA GLY A 19 -8.40 19.64 -38.27
C GLY A 19 -7.46 19.88 -37.07
N PRO A 20 -6.13 19.74 -37.27
CA PRO A 20 -5.11 19.77 -36.21
C PRO A 20 -5.10 21.06 -35.36
N SER A 21 -5.78 22.12 -35.79
CA SER A 21 -5.88 23.40 -35.08
C SER A 21 -6.67 23.32 -33.76
N ARG A 22 -7.64 22.39 -33.62
CA ARG A 22 -8.52 22.30 -32.43
C ARG A 22 -7.98 21.41 -31.31
N ARG A 23 -7.11 20.46 -31.64
CA ARG A 23 -6.50 19.54 -30.68
C ARG A 23 -5.24 20.13 -30.06
N ARG A 24 -5.00 19.81 -28.79
CA ARG A 24 -3.72 20.07 -28.13
C ARG A 24 -2.72 18.98 -28.49
N SER A 25 -1.44 19.24 -28.24
CA SER A 25 -0.42 18.19 -28.28
C SER A 25 -0.81 17.08 -27.31
N ARG A 26 -0.86 15.83 -27.81
CA ARG A 26 -1.17 14.66 -26.98
C ARG A 26 -0.21 14.51 -25.80
N TRP A 27 1.05 14.91 -25.98
CA TRP A 27 2.07 14.88 -24.93
C TRP A 27 1.75 15.87 -23.81
N ILE A 28 1.30 17.08 -24.15
CA ILE A 28 0.90 18.08 -23.15
C ILE A 28 -0.31 17.55 -22.36
N ALA A 29 -1.32 17.01 -23.05
CA ALA A 29 -2.49 16.44 -22.38
C ALA A 29 -2.14 15.22 -21.50
N ALA A 30 -1.16 14.41 -21.91
CA ALA A 30 -0.67 13.27 -21.13
C ALA A 30 0.07 13.72 -19.87
N VAL A 31 0.89 14.77 -19.96
CA VAL A 31 1.56 15.39 -18.80
C VAL A 31 0.55 15.99 -17.82
N GLU A 32 -0.42 16.77 -18.31
CA GLU A 32 -1.49 17.33 -17.48
C GLU A 32 -2.29 16.24 -16.77
N LEU A 33 -2.64 15.17 -17.50
CA LEU A 33 -3.33 14.03 -16.92
C LEU A 33 -2.48 13.33 -15.87
N GLY A 34 -1.19 13.07 -16.15
CA GLY A 34 -0.29 12.41 -15.22
C GLY A 34 -0.18 13.15 -13.90
N LEU A 35 -0.13 14.49 -13.93
CA LEU A 35 -0.13 15.31 -12.72
C LEU A 35 -1.45 15.19 -11.93
N ILE A 36 -2.58 15.16 -12.64
CA ILE A 36 -3.91 15.01 -12.01
C ILE A 36 -4.06 13.62 -11.40
N SER A 37 -3.74 12.56 -12.15
CA SER A 37 -3.94 11.17 -11.72
C SER A 37 -3.02 10.79 -10.57
N SER A 38 -1.74 11.21 -10.63
CA SER A 38 -0.78 10.94 -9.56
C SER A 38 -1.10 11.72 -8.28
N SER A 39 -1.57 12.96 -8.39
CA SER A 39 -2.05 13.72 -7.23
C SER A 39 -3.29 13.08 -6.61
N PHE A 40 -4.23 12.64 -7.45
CA PHE A 40 -5.45 11.98 -6.99
C PHE A 40 -5.13 10.67 -6.25
N SER A 41 -4.29 9.80 -6.81
CA SER A 41 -3.89 8.54 -6.16
C SER A 41 -3.15 8.80 -4.85
N THR A 42 -2.29 9.82 -4.78
CA THR A 42 -1.60 10.24 -3.55
C THR A 42 -2.59 10.62 -2.45
N VAL A 43 -3.57 11.48 -2.78
CA VAL A 43 -4.59 11.94 -1.82
C VAL A 43 -5.48 10.80 -1.36
N VAL A 44 -5.91 9.93 -2.29
CA VAL A 44 -6.71 8.75 -1.96
C VAL A 44 -5.92 7.80 -1.05
N GLY A 45 -4.68 7.47 -1.38
CA GLY A 45 -3.82 6.62 -0.57
C GLY A 45 -3.64 7.17 0.85
N GLN A 46 -3.30 8.46 0.97
CA GLN A 46 -3.13 9.14 2.25
C GLN A 46 -4.39 9.10 3.12
N LEU A 47 -5.56 9.33 2.52
CA LEU A 47 -6.83 9.37 3.26
C LEU A 47 -7.41 7.97 3.48
N PHE A 48 -6.99 6.94 2.74
CA PHE A 48 -7.58 5.61 2.83
C PHE A 48 -6.73 4.64 3.66
N ALA A 49 -5.42 4.84 3.80
CA ALA A 49 -4.49 3.92 4.48
C ALA A 49 -5.01 3.40 5.84
N ALA A 50 -5.36 4.29 6.77
CA ALA A 50 -5.82 3.91 8.11
C ALA A 50 -7.16 3.14 8.12
N ARG A 51 -7.92 3.14 7.01
CA ARG A 51 -9.17 2.36 6.89
C ARG A 51 -8.92 0.90 6.56
N ILE A 52 -7.71 0.57 6.11
CA ILE A 52 -7.27 -0.77 5.73
C ILE A 52 -6.06 -1.23 6.55
N GLY A 53 -5.86 -0.66 7.74
CA GLY A 53 -4.81 -1.13 8.65
C GLY A 53 -3.41 -0.62 8.34
N ARG A 54 -3.27 0.46 7.55
CA ARG A 54 -1.97 0.98 7.12
C ARG A 54 -1.65 2.37 7.69
N ASP A 55 -0.41 2.57 8.13
CA ASP A 55 0.11 3.89 8.50
C ASP A 55 0.71 4.56 7.26
N ALA A 56 0.03 5.60 6.76
CA ALA A 56 0.44 6.28 5.54
C ALA A 56 1.86 6.87 5.61
N ALA A 57 2.30 7.33 6.79
CA ALA A 57 3.64 7.91 6.92
C ALA A 57 4.72 6.82 6.78
N VAL A 58 4.49 5.64 7.34
CA VAL A 58 5.36 4.46 7.17
C VAL A 58 5.35 3.98 5.73
N ASP A 59 4.19 3.96 5.08
CA ASP A 59 4.07 3.61 3.66
C ASP A 59 4.91 4.55 2.78
N TRP A 60 4.80 5.88 2.99
CA TRP A 60 5.62 6.84 2.24
C TRP A 60 7.11 6.70 2.52
N MET A 61 7.51 6.43 3.76
CA MET A 61 8.91 6.13 4.07
C MET A 61 9.41 4.87 3.35
N THR A 62 8.57 3.83 3.27
CA THR A 62 8.89 2.59 2.56
C THR A 62 9.01 2.81 1.06
N VAL A 63 8.14 3.64 0.46
CA VAL A 63 8.26 4.07 -0.94
C VAL A 63 9.54 4.89 -1.16
N ALA A 64 9.90 5.78 -0.22
CA ALA A 64 11.12 6.56 -0.30
C ALA A 64 12.40 5.71 -0.30
N ALA A 65 12.36 4.53 0.33
CA ALA A 65 13.48 3.59 0.31
C ALA A 65 13.76 3.03 -1.09
N ILE A 66 12.84 3.16 -2.06
CA ILE A 66 13.07 2.75 -3.45
C ILE A 66 14.22 3.56 -4.08
N PRO A 67 14.14 4.90 -4.19
CA PRO A 67 15.25 5.70 -4.69
C PRO A 67 16.33 5.98 -3.63
N ALA A 68 15.97 6.07 -2.35
CA ALA A 68 16.87 6.57 -1.29
C ALA A 68 17.49 5.47 -0.43
N ARG A 69 17.12 4.20 -0.65
CA ARG A 69 17.63 3.05 0.12
C ARG A 69 17.42 3.22 1.64
N ASP A 70 18.33 2.67 2.42
CA ASP A 70 18.32 2.66 3.88
C ASP A 70 18.41 4.07 4.50
N TRP A 71 18.71 5.11 3.71
CA TRP A 71 18.75 6.49 4.20
C TRP A 71 17.35 7.03 4.51
N ALA A 72 16.32 6.51 3.83
CA ALA A 72 14.94 6.86 4.13
C ALA A 72 14.46 6.27 5.46
N LEU A 73 15.06 5.16 5.91
CA LEU A 73 14.55 4.38 7.03
C LEU A 73 14.96 4.99 8.38
N GLY A 74 13.95 5.13 9.25
CA GLY A 74 14.09 5.61 10.62
C GLY A 74 13.02 5.01 11.53
N PRO A 75 13.21 5.09 12.87
CA PRO A 75 12.26 4.57 13.86
C PRO A 75 10.95 5.35 13.93
N GLU A 76 10.95 6.55 13.35
CA GLU A 76 9.78 7.34 13.01
C GLU A 76 9.96 7.83 11.58
N PRO A 77 8.89 7.93 10.77
CA PRO A 77 8.98 8.46 9.40
C PRO A 77 9.42 9.94 9.40
N PRO A 78 10.64 10.28 8.94
CA PRO A 78 11.04 11.68 8.87
C PRO A 78 10.33 12.39 7.72
N TRP A 79 10.04 13.68 7.87
CA TRP A 79 9.39 14.48 6.83
C TRP A 79 10.11 14.43 5.47
N SER A 80 11.45 14.33 5.48
CA SER A 80 12.24 14.16 4.25
C SER A 80 11.93 12.86 3.53
N ALA A 81 11.77 11.74 4.26
CA ALA A 81 11.37 10.47 3.67
C ALA A 81 9.93 10.52 3.18
N ILE A 82 9.00 11.10 3.95
CA ILE A 82 7.60 11.25 3.53
C ILE A 82 7.51 12.02 2.19
N ILE A 83 8.16 13.18 2.10
CA ILE A 83 8.18 14.00 0.89
C ILE A 83 8.83 13.25 -0.28
N THR A 84 9.93 12.55 -0.04
CA THR A 84 10.63 11.75 -1.06
C THR A 84 9.75 10.62 -1.57
N GLY A 85 9.05 9.92 -0.68
CA GLY A 85 8.13 8.84 -1.02
C GLY A 85 6.96 9.32 -1.86
N ILE A 86 6.32 10.42 -1.44
CA ILE A 86 5.24 11.06 -2.22
C ILE A 86 5.76 11.48 -3.60
N ALA A 87 6.91 12.14 -3.68
CA ALA A 87 7.47 12.59 -4.94
C ALA A 87 7.81 11.42 -5.89
N PHE A 88 8.37 10.34 -5.36
CA PHE A 88 8.71 9.16 -6.13
C PHE A 88 7.47 8.42 -6.62
N HIS A 89 6.47 8.23 -5.74
CA HIS A 89 5.16 7.70 -6.12
C HIS A 89 4.52 8.53 -7.23
N GLN A 90 4.47 9.86 -7.06
CA GLN A 90 3.87 10.75 -8.04
C GLN A 90 4.60 10.70 -9.38
N TRP A 91 5.93 10.61 -9.37
CA TRP A 91 6.74 10.44 -10.56
C TRP A 91 6.44 9.13 -11.29
N ALA A 92 6.29 8.02 -10.56
CA ALA A 92 5.98 6.72 -11.13
C ALA A 92 4.60 6.72 -11.84
N ASP A 93 3.56 7.14 -11.11
CA ASP A 93 2.19 7.26 -11.67
C ASP A 93 2.12 8.22 -12.85
N PHE A 94 2.79 9.37 -12.74
CA PHE A 94 2.90 10.34 -13.83
C PHE A 94 3.54 9.70 -15.07
N SER A 95 4.61 8.93 -14.89
CA SER A 95 5.36 8.29 -15.97
C SER A 95 4.51 7.25 -16.70
N TRP A 96 3.70 6.47 -15.98
CA TRP A 96 2.76 5.52 -16.60
C TRP A 96 1.67 6.21 -17.40
N ALA A 97 1.11 7.32 -16.92
CA ALA A 97 0.13 8.10 -17.68
C ALA A 97 0.75 8.69 -18.97
N VAL A 98 1.97 9.23 -18.87
CA VAL A 98 2.72 9.75 -20.03
C VAL A 98 3.06 8.64 -21.01
N PHE A 99 3.41 7.44 -20.54
CA PHE A 99 3.64 6.30 -21.40
C PHE A 99 2.36 5.89 -22.15
N PHE A 100 1.24 5.76 -21.43
CA PHE A 100 -0.02 5.30 -22.00
C PHE A 100 -0.62 6.27 -23.04
N PHE A 101 -0.55 7.58 -22.79
CA PHE A 101 -1.15 8.58 -23.69
C PHE A 101 -0.16 9.29 -24.61
N GLY A 102 1.12 9.30 -24.24
CA GLY A 102 2.20 9.88 -25.05
C GLY A 102 2.81 8.84 -25.99
N VAL A 103 3.47 7.83 -25.43
CA VAL A 103 4.18 6.77 -26.19
C VAL A 103 3.17 5.90 -26.94
N LEU A 104 2.17 5.37 -26.24
CA LEU A 104 1.08 4.60 -26.86
C LEU A 104 -0.02 5.50 -27.46
N GLY A 105 0.23 6.80 -27.56
CA GLY A 105 -0.73 7.81 -28.02
C GLY A 105 -1.32 7.52 -29.39
N ARG A 106 -0.61 6.83 -30.30
CA ARG A 106 -1.18 6.49 -31.62
C ARG A 106 -2.39 5.56 -31.56
N TRP A 107 -2.53 4.78 -30.48
CA TRP A 107 -3.65 3.87 -30.26
C TRP A 107 -4.67 4.40 -29.25
N THR A 108 -4.24 5.29 -28.35
CA THR A 108 -5.07 5.79 -27.26
C THR A 108 -5.67 7.18 -27.53
N ALA A 109 -5.11 7.95 -28.46
CA ALA A 109 -5.43 9.37 -28.65
C ALA A 109 -6.88 9.67 -29.04
N ASP A 110 -7.59 8.73 -29.68
CA ASP A 110 -8.96 8.93 -30.19
C ASP A 110 -10.03 8.15 -29.43
N LEU A 111 -9.64 7.43 -28.38
CA LEU A 111 -10.57 6.68 -27.56
C LEU A 111 -11.62 7.58 -26.90
N ARG A 112 -12.82 7.02 -26.70
CA ARG A 112 -13.88 7.64 -25.90
C ARG A 112 -13.58 7.48 -24.41
N PRO A 113 -14.07 8.38 -23.54
CA PRO A 113 -13.83 8.29 -22.09
C PRO A 113 -14.16 6.91 -21.49
N SER A 114 -15.28 6.28 -21.90
CA SER A 114 -15.67 4.95 -21.43
C SER A 114 -14.73 3.83 -21.90
N ALA A 115 -14.24 3.92 -23.15
CA ALA A 115 -13.26 2.96 -23.65
C ALA A 115 -11.92 3.10 -22.93
N ILE A 116 -11.50 4.34 -22.63
CA ILE A 116 -10.32 4.60 -21.79
C ILE A 116 -10.50 3.97 -20.41
N LEU A 117 -11.66 4.15 -19.76
CA LEU A 117 -11.92 3.57 -18.45
C LEU A 117 -11.78 2.05 -18.45
N VAL A 118 -12.34 1.37 -19.46
CA VAL A 118 -12.23 -0.09 -19.58
C VAL A 118 -10.79 -0.53 -19.76
N LEU A 119 -10.00 0.19 -20.58
CA LEU A 119 -8.57 -0.12 -20.79
C LEU A 119 -7.67 0.28 -19.62
N ALA A 120 -8.11 1.22 -18.78
CA ALA A 120 -7.37 1.67 -17.62
C ALA A 120 -7.24 0.58 -16.55
N LEU A 121 -8.20 -0.35 -16.46
CA LEU A 121 -8.16 -1.48 -15.52
C LEU A 121 -7.03 -2.48 -15.81
N PRO A 122 -6.94 -3.11 -17.01
CA PRO A 122 -5.81 -3.97 -17.33
C PRO A 122 -4.49 -3.19 -17.39
N TRP A 123 -4.52 -1.88 -17.68
CA TRP A 123 -3.34 -1.02 -17.58
C TRP A 123 -2.83 -0.90 -16.15
N ALA A 124 -3.70 -0.65 -15.17
CA ALA A 124 -3.33 -0.59 -13.76
C ALA A 124 -2.72 -1.91 -13.27
N VAL A 125 -3.27 -3.05 -13.70
CA VAL A 125 -2.69 -4.36 -13.42
C VAL A 125 -1.30 -4.48 -14.03
N PHE A 126 -1.13 -4.07 -15.30
CA PHE A 126 0.16 -4.12 -15.97
C PHE A 126 1.20 -3.23 -15.28
N SER A 127 0.91 -1.95 -15.06
CA SER A 127 1.85 -0.99 -14.46
C SER A 127 2.22 -1.38 -13.02
N SER A 128 1.22 -1.78 -12.22
CA SER A 128 1.45 -2.27 -10.86
C SER A 128 2.30 -3.55 -10.86
N SER A 129 2.03 -4.50 -11.75
CA SER A 129 2.81 -5.74 -11.84
C SER A 129 4.24 -5.46 -12.29
N MET A 130 4.43 -4.56 -13.26
CA MET A 130 5.76 -4.15 -13.69
C MET A 130 6.57 -3.56 -12.55
N GLU A 131 5.98 -2.69 -11.74
CA GLU A 131 6.67 -2.14 -10.57
C GLU A 131 6.98 -3.20 -9.52
N TRP A 132 5.96 -3.98 -9.13
CA TRP A 132 6.06 -4.89 -7.99
C TRP A 132 6.94 -6.11 -8.25
N PHE A 133 6.93 -6.66 -9.47
CA PHE A 133 7.72 -7.85 -9.83
C PHE A 133 9.07 -7.53 -10.47
N VAL A 134 9.23 -6.36 -11.12
CA VAL A 134 10.39 -6.09 -11.98
C VAL A 134 11.09 -4.79 -11.60
N LEU A 135 10.41 -3.64 -11.75
CA LEU A 135 11.11 -2.35 -11.71
C LEU A 135 11.70 -2.05 -10.34
N VAL A 136 10.89 -2.24 -9.29
CA VAL A 136 11.27 -1.93 -7.92
C VAL A 136 12.26 -2.96 -7.37
N PRO A 137 11.95 -4.27 -7.32
CA PRO A 137 12.85 -5.24 -6.69
C PRO A 137 14.07 -5.62 -7.54
N LEU A 138 14.01 -5.43 -8.87
CA LEU A 138 15.05 -5.83 -9.81
C LEU A 138 15.62 -4.62 -10.56
N PHE A 139 15.32 -4.40 -11.83
CA PHE A 139 15.91 -3.31 -12.60
C PHE A 139 14.89 -2.21 -12.85
N PRO A 140 15.16 -0.92 -12.57
CA PRO A 140 16.47 -0.33 -12.26
C PRO A 140 16.70 -0.01 -10.78
N PHE A 141 15.83 -0.45 -9.85
CA PHE A 141 15.91 -0.01 -8.46
C PHE A 141 16.53 -1.03 -7.51
N TRP A 142 16.60 -2.31 -7.83
CA TRP A 142 17.17 -3.40 -7.01
C TRP A 142 16.77 -3.30 -5.54
N GLN A 143 15.52 -2.95 -5.26
CA GLN A 143 15.01 -2.69 -3.91
C GLN A 143 13.93 -3.71 -3.52
N PRO A 144 14.33 -4.93 -3.12
CA PRO A 144 13.39 -5.99 -2.76
C PRO A 144 12.61 -5.69 -1.47
N LEU A 145 13.10 -4.76 -0.64
CA LEU A 145 12.45 -4.35 0.60
C LEU A 145 10.98 -3.95 0.38
N PHE A 146 10.70 -3.13 -0.64
CA PHE A 146 9.31 -2.72 -0.92
C PHE A 146 8.39 -3.91 -1.18
N THR A 147 8.80 -4.84 -2.05
CA THR A 147 8.00 -6.01 -2.44
C THR A 147 7.84 -7.00 -1.28
N LEU A 148 8.87 -7.14 -0.43
CA LEU A 148 8.81 -8.01 0.75
C LEU A 148 7.91 -7.45 1.85
N LEU A 149 7.80 -6.13 1.99
CA LEU A 149 6.99 -5.51 3.03
C LEU A 149 5.57 -5.15 2.58
N GLN A 150 5.36 -4.86 1.29
CA GLN A 150 4.07 -4.45 0.77
C GLN A 150 3.44 -5.56 -0.08
N PRO A 151 2.29 -6.14 0.32
CA PRO A 151 1.58 -7.09 -0.53
C PRO A 151 1.13 -6.42 -1.84
N TYR A 152 1.11 -7.20 -2.93
CA TYR A 152 0.84 -6.71 -4.29
C TYR A 152 -0.46 -5.89 -4.41
N TRP A 153 -1.50 -6.27 -3.67
CA TRP A 153 -2.81 -5.61 -3.75
C TRP A 153 -2.76 -4.13 -3.36
N ILE A 154 -1.79 -3.71 -2.53
CA ILE A 154 -1.60 -2.30 -2.16
C ILE A 154 -1.16 -1.50 -3.39
N GLY A 155 -0.14 -1.99 -4.09
CA GLY A 155 0.32 -1.38 -5.35
C GLY A 155 -0.81 -1.34 -6.39
N LEU A 156 -1.58 -2.41 -6.50
CA LEU A 156 -2.72 -2.47 -7.44
C LEU A 156 -3.80 -1.45 -7.10
N LEU A 157 -4.11 -1.24 -5.81
CA LEU A 157 -5.07 -0.23 -5.35
C LEU A 157 -4.62 1.19 -5.73
N VAL A 158 -3.33 1.47 -5.54
CA VAL A 158 -2.72 2.77 -5.86
C VAL A 158 -2.76 3.05 -7.37
N HIS A 159 -2.31 2.10 -8.18
CA HIS A 159 -2.35 2.19 -9.65
C HIS A 159 -3.79 2.27 -10.17
N GLY A 160 -4.70 1.49 -9.58
CA GLY A 160 -6.12 1.56 -9.89
C GLY A 160 -6.71 2.95 -9.60
N SER A 161 -6.35 3.55 -8.46
CA SER A 161 -6.77 4.90 -8.09
C SER A 161 -6.25 5.97 -9.07
N SER A 162 -5.02 5.81 -9.59
CA SER A 162 -4.51 6.69 -10.65
C SER A 162 -5.26 6.46 -11.97
N ALA A 163 -5.42 5.20 -12.36
CA ALA A 163 -6.00 4.79 -13.63
C ALA A 163 -7.48 5.21 -13.78
N VAL A 164 -8.27 5.27 -12.69
CA VAL A 164 -9.65 5.77 -12.77
C VAL A 164 -9.75 7.24 -13.22
N MET A 165 -8.67 8.01 -13.15
CA MET A 165 -8.63 9.39 -13.65
C MET A 165 -8.33 9.49 -15.14
N TYR A 166 -7.89 8.41 -15.78
CA TYR A 166 -7.48 8.41 -17.20
C TYR A 166 -8.56 8.87 -18.20
N PRO A 167 -9.88 8.64 -17.99
CA PRO A 167 -10.93 9.15 -18.87
C PRO A 167 -10.91 10.68 -19.06
N LEU A 168 -10.29 11.44 -18.15
CA LEU A 168 -10.13 12.89 -18.30
C LEU A 168 -9.28 13.28 -19.52
N PHE A 169 -8.39 12.38 -19.99
CA PHE A 169 -7.59 12.60 -21.19
C PHE A 169 -8.44 12.96 -22.41
N ALA A 170 -9.62 12.34 -22.55
CA ALA A 170 -10.52 12.58 -23.68
C ALA A 170 -10.96 14.04 -23.80
N ARG A 171 -11.00 14.78 -22.68
CA ARG A 171 -11.23 16.22 -22.65
C ARG A 171 -9.93 17.01 -22.76
N LEU A 172 -8.88 16.62 -22.03
CA LEU A 172 -7.60 17.33 -21.97
C LEU A 172 -6.88 17.41 -23.34
N ARG A 173 -7.12 16.45 -24.24
CA ARG A 173 -6.57 16.46 -25.62
C ARG A 173 -7.11 17.59 -26.51
N TRP A 174 -8.13 18.33 -26.08
CA TRP A 174 -8.70 19.44 -26.83
C TRP A 174 -8.29 20.80 -26.25
N ARG A 175 -8.26 21.83 -27.09
CA ARG A 175 -8.19 23.22 -26.59
C ARG A 175 -9.42 23.53 -25.73
N ARG A 176 -9.27 24.46 -24.79
CA ARG A 176 -10.36 24.89 -23.91
C ARG A 176 -11.57 25.33 -24.75
N GLY A 177 -12.74 24.76 -24.48
CA GLY A 177 -13.99 25.03 -25.21
C GLY A 177 -14.18 24.25 -26.51
N ALA A 178 -13.17 23.49 -26.97
CA ALA A 178 -13.24 22.74 -28.23
C ALA A 178 -13.62 21.26 -28.06
N ALA A 179 -13.64 20.75 -26.83
CA ALA A 179 -13.96 19.35 -26.56
C ALA A 179 -15.43 19.02 -26.92
N PRO A 180 -15.72 17.84 -27.49
CA PRO A 180 -17.09 17.41 -27.78
C PRO A 180 -17.97 17.45 -26.52
N ALA A 181 -19.21 17.93 -26.65
CA ALA A 181 -20.14 18.07 -25.51
C ALA A 181 -20.36 16.76 -24.73
N ARG A 182 -20.32 15.60 -25.43
CA ARG A 182 -20.41 14.28 -24.79
C ARG A 182 -19.21 14.00 -23.86
N ASP A 183 -18.00 14.33 -24.28
CA ASP A 183 -16.77 14.09 -23.52
C ASP A 183 -16.73 15.05 -22.32
N VAL A 184 -17.21 16.29 -22.50
CA VAL A 184 -17.36 17.28 -21.42
C VAL A 184 -18.37 16.81 -20.37
N ARG A 185 -19.56 16.35 -20.77
CA ARG A 185 -20.57 15.84 -19.83
C ARG A 185 -20.05 14.65 -19.03
N PHE A 186 -19.44 13.68 -19.70
CA PHE A 186 -18.85 12.52 -19.03
C PHE A 186 -17.77 12.94 -18.02
N THR A 187 -16.79 13.74 -18.46
CA THR A 187 -15.66 14.13 -17.60
C THR A 187 -16.08 15.04 -16.45
N ASN A 188 -17.10 15.90 -16.63
CA ASN A 188 -17.66 16.67 -15.52
C ASN A 188 -18.25 15.74 -14.45
N ALA A 189 -19.11 14.80 -14.84
CA ALA A 189 -19.68 13.84 -13.90
C ALA A 189 -18.59 13.03 -13.19
N TRP A 190 -17.55 12.64 -13.92
CA TRP A 190 -16.42 11.89 -13.38
C TRP A 190 -15.58 12.70 -12.38
N ILE A 191 -15.27 13.96 -12.70
CA ILE A 191 -14.57 14.88 -11.79
C ILE A 191 -15.41 15.11 -10.53
N THR A 192 -16.72 15.35 -10.67
CA THR A 192 -17.62 15.51 -9.52
C THR A 192 -17.60 14.27 -8.63
N ALA A 193 -17.65 13.06 -9.20
CA ALA A 193 -17.55 11.82 -8.45
C ALA A 193 -16.18 11.67 -7.74
N ALA A 194 -15.08 11.97 -8.44
CA ALA A 194 -13.73 11.92 -7.87
C ALA A 194 -13.57 12.91 -6.69
N LEU A 195 -14.06 14.13 -6.82
CA LEU A 195 -14.06 15.12 -5.74
C LEU A 195 -14.96 14.70 -4.57
N ALA A 196 -16.11 14.08 -4.84
CA ALA A 196 -16.98 13.54 -3.81
C ALA A 196 -16.29 12.40 -3.03
N VAL A 197 -15.52 11.53 -3.70
CA VAL A 197 -14.71 10.49 -3.06
C VAL A 197 -13.64 11.11 -2.15
N ILE A 198 -12.89 12.11 -2.63
CA ILE A 198 -11.91 12.82 -1.79
C ILE A 198 -12.59 13.47 -0.58
N ALA A 199 -13.71 14.16 -0.79
CA ALA A 199 -14.47 14.79 0.29
C ALA A 199 -14.97 13.77 1.32
N LEU A 200 -15.48 12.63 0.86
CA LEU A 200 -15.93 11.54 1.73
C LEU A 200 -14.77 10.94 2.53
N LEU A 201 -13.66 10.58 1.88
CA LEU A 201 -12.48 10.05 2.56
C LEU A 201 -11.88 11.07 3.54
N GLY A 202 -11.89 12.35 3.16
CA GLY A 202 -11.48 13.47 4.00
C GLY A 202 -12.38 13.62 5.23
N ALA A 203 -13.69 13.52 5.06
CA ALA A 203 -14.65 13.52 6.17
C ALA A 203 -14.41 12.32 7.09
N VAL A 204 -14.29 11.10 6.54
CA VAL A 204 -14.00 9.90 7.34
C VAL A 204 -12.66 10.01 8.08
N ALA A 205 -11.63 10.62 7.49
CA ALA A 205 -10.37 10.95 8.18
C ALA A 205 -10.59 11.92 9.33
N LEU A 206 -11.33 13.00 9.07
CA LEU A 206 -11.60 14.05 10.02
C LEU A 206 -12.44 13.58 11.21
N PHE A 207 -13.44 12.74 10.98
CA PHE A 207 -14.28 12.18 12.04
C PHE A 207 -13.55 11.07 12.80
N GLY A 208 -12.82 10.20 12.10
CA GLY A 208 -12.02 9.13 12.72
C GLY A 208 -10.98 9.66 13.70
N ARG A 209 -10.30 10.78 13.39
CA ARG A 209 -9.34 11.41 14.33
C ARG A 209 -9.97 11.91 15.63
N HIS A 210 -11.29 12.08 15.64
CA HIS A 210 -12.08 12.56 16.77
C HIS A 210 -12.89 11.43 17.43
N GLY A 211 -12.56 10.16 17.13
CA GLY A 211 -13.23 8.99 17.70
C GLY A 211 -14.51 8.55 17.00
N TYR A 212 -14.95 9.26 15.95
CA TYR A 212 -16.17 8.93 15.20
C TYR A 212 -15.85 8.17 13.91
N GLY A 213 -15.08 7.08 14.05
CA GLY A 213 -14.76 6.20 12.93
C GLY A 213 -15.98 5.39 12.44
N PRO A 214 -15.93 4.81 11.23
CA PRO A 214 -16.94 3.84 10.82
C PRO A 214 -17.01 2.70 11.85
N PRO A 215 -18.22 2.30 12.29
CA PRO A 215 -18.40 1.35 13.38
C PRO A 215 -17.84 -0.03 13.00
N TRP A 216 -17.62 -0.88 14.00
CA TRP A 216 -17.30 -2.29 13.80
C TRP A 216 -18.40 -3.02 13.01
N MET A 217 -18.00 -3.85 12.04
CA MET A 217 -18.89 -4.57 11.12
C MET A 217 -18.55 -6.08 11.05
N GLY A 218 -17.84 -6.61 12.04
CA GLY A 218 -17.51 -8.04 12.14
C GLY A 218 -18.67 -8.93 12.58
N ARG A 219 -18.47 -10.25 12.54
CA ARG A 219 -19.42 -11.25 13.07
C ARG A 219 -18.91 -12.00 14.30
N ASP A 220 -17.63 -11.89 14.60
CA ASP A 220 -17.01 -12.49 15.79
C ASP A 220 -16.27 -11.40 16.57
N ARG A 221 -16.97 -10.83 17.56
CA ARG A 221 -16.44 -9.71 18.35
C ARG A 221 -15.31 -10.17 19.27
N ASP A 222 -15.42 -11.37 19.83
CA ASP A 222 -14.47 -11.89 20.81
C ASP A 222 -13.15 -12.25 20.12
N ALA A 223 -13.20 -12.82 18.92
CA ALA A 223 -12.03 -13.05 18.09
C ALA A 223 -11.32 -11.74 17.71
N ASP A 224 -12.07 -10.73 17.24
CA ASP A 224 -11.53 -9.41 16.90
C ASP A 224 -10.89 -8.72 18.12
N GLN A 225 -11.56 -8.74 19.27
CA GLN A 225 -11.04 -8.17 20.52
C GLN A 225 -9.77 -8.90 20.98
N THR A 226 -9.77 -10.23 20.91
CA THR A 226 -8.61 -11.05 21.28
C THR A 226 -7.42 -10.75 20.36
N TYR A 227 -7.63 -10.72 19.05
CA TYR A 227 -6.57 -10.42 18.09
C TYR A 227 -5.99 -9.03 18.28
N ILE A 228 -6.85 -7.99 18.42
CA ILE A 228 -6.40 -6.61 18.63
C ILE A 228 -5.55 -6.51 19.91
N ARG A 229 -6.02 -7.04 21.04
CA ARG A 229 -5.28 -7.05 22.31
C ARG A 229 -3.95 -7.78 22.17
N HIS A 230 -3.99 -9.00 21.63
CA HIS A 230 -2.82 -9.86 21.54
C HIS A 230 -1.78 -9.29 20.57
N MET A 231 -2.17 -8.86 19.37
CA MET A 231 -1.25 -8.30 18.40
C MET A 231 -0.65 -6.98 18.87
N THR A 232 -1.42 -6.15 19.60
CA THR A 232 -0.88 -4.91 20.19
C THR A 232 0.21 -5.21 21.22
N ALA A 233 -0.02 -6.17 22.11
CA ALA A 233 0.96 -6.60 23.11
C ALA A 233 2.20 -7.26 22.45
N HIS A 234 1.98 -8.05 21.41
CA HIS A 234 3.03 -8.72 20.62
C HIS A 234 3.92 -7.69 19.92
N HIS A 235 3.33 -6.73 19.20
CA HIS A 235 4.06 -5.61 18.60
C HIS A 235 4.77 -4.74 19.64
N ALA A 236 4.21 -4.53 20.83
CA ALA A 236 4.90 -3.77 21.87
C ALA A 236 6.25 -4.42 22.27
N GLN A 237 6.29 -5.76 22.38
CA GLN A 237 7.54 -6.50 22.61
C GLN A 237 8.47 -6.45 21.38
N GLY A 238 7.92 -6.59 20.17
CA GLY A 238 8.68 -6.47 18.93
C GLY A 238 9.36 -5.10 18.76
N ILE A 239 8.65 -4.01 19.07
CA ILE A 239 9.18 -2.64 19.10
C ILE A 239 10.34 -2.53 20.10
N GLU A 240 10.20 -3.09 21.30
CA GLU A 240 11.28 -3.09 22.30
C GLU A 240 12.52 -3.83 21.77
N LEU A 241 12.33 -5.01 21.20
CA LEU A 241 13.40 -5.83 20.64
C LEU A 241 14.09 -5.10 19.48
N ALA A 242 13.32 -4.50 18.57
CA ALA A 242 13.82 -3.77 17.41
C ALA A 242 14.58 -2.48 17.80
N ARG A 243 14.15 -1.76 18.84
CA ARG A 243 14.91 -0.60 19.36
C ARG A 243 16.31 -1.01 19.83
N ILE A 244 16.42 -2.14 20.52
CA ILE A 244 17.72 -2.65 20.98
C ILE A 244 18.62 -2.93 19.77
N ALA A 245 18.09 -3.52 18.70
CA ALA A 245 18.87 -3.78 17.48
C ALA A 245 19.25 -2.52 16.71
N ALA A 246 18.37 -1.53 16.62
CA ALA A 246 18.69 -0.24 16.00
C ALA A 246 19.90 0.45 16.69
N GLU A 247 20.00 0.29 18.02
CA GLU A 247 21.07 0.86 18.84
C GLU A 247 22.35 0.01 18.83
N ARG A 248 22.24 -1.31 18.98
CA ARG A 248 23.38 -2.20 19.26
C ARG A 248 23.83 -3.07 18.09
N GLY A 249 23.04 -3.17 17.03
CA GLY A 249 23.34 -4.00 15.88
C GLY A 249 24.71 -3.66 15.28
N GLN A 250 25.45 -4.67 14.83
CA GLN A 250 26.75 -4.49 14.20
C GLN A 250 26.60 -4.30 12.68
N ASP A 251 25.67 -5.01 12.06
CA ASP A 251 25.30 -4.84 10.66
C ASP A 251 24.47 -3.54 10.47
N PRO A 252 24.97 -2.55 9.69
CA PRO A 252 24.23 -1.34 9.39
C PRO A 252 22.87 -1.59 8.72
N HIS A 253 22.75 -2.64 7.90
CA HIS A 253 21.50 -2.98 7.24
C HIS A 253 20.48 -3.49 8.27
N LEU A 254 20.90 -4.40 9.16
CA LEU A 254 20.07 -4.88 10.26
C LEU A 254 19.57 -3.75 11.15
N ARG A 255 20.42 -2.77 11.49
CA ARG A 255 20.00 -1.59 12.28
C ARG A 255 18.90 -0.79 11.59
N LYS A 256 19.02 -0.62 10.27
CA LYS A 256 18.04 0.13 9.45
C LYS A 256 16.74 -0.63 9.27
N LEU A 257 16.82 -1.93 9.09
CA LEU A 257 15.65 -2.82 9.12
C LEU A 257 14.96 -2.77 10.49
N ALA A 258 15.72 -2.81 11.59
CA ALA A 258 15.16 -2.70 12.93
C ALA A 258 14.47 -1.34 13.19
N MET A 259 15.02 -0.24 12.68
CA MET A 259 14.34 1.06 12.70
C MET A 259 13.00 1.01 11.95
N LEU A 260 12.95 0.36 10.78
CA LEU A 260 11.71 0.18 10.04
C LEU A 260 10.68 -0.66 10.82
N MET A 261 11.10 -1.77 11.44
CA MET A 261 10.24 -2.60 12.32
C MET A 261 9.64 -1.79 13.47
N VAL A 262 10.41 -0.88 14.08
CA VAL A 262 9.89 0.04 15.11
C VAL A 262 8.80 0.92 14.54
N ALA A 263 9.03 1.54 13.37
CA ALA A 263 8.08 2.45 12.76
C ALA A 263 6.78 1.74 12.32
N SER A 264 6.89 0.58 11.68
CA SER A 264 5.74 -0.20 11.21
C SER A 264 4.88 -0.70 12.36
N GLN A 265 5.46 -1.46 13.30
CA GLN A 265 4.70 -2.02 14.42
C GLN A 265 4.11 -0.93 15.33
N ALA A 266 4.80 0.21 15.50
CA ALA A 266 4.23 1.34 16.23
C ALA A 266 3.05 1.99 15.49
N GLY A 267 3.11 2.07 14.16
CA GLY A 267 1.99 2.53 13.33
C GLY A 267 0.79 1.60 13.39
N GLU A 268 1.04 0.30 13.31
CA GLU A 268 0.03 -0.75 13.43
C GLU A 268 -0.65 -0.71 14.81
N ASN A 269 0.12 -0.57 15.90
CA ASN A 269 -0.43 -0.41 17.25
C ASN A 269 -1.34 0.81 17.38
N ARG A 270 -0.92 1.98 16.85
CA ARG A 270 -1.78 3.17 16.88
C ARG A 270 -3.12 2.95 16.18
N ILE A 271 -3.12 2.22 15.07
CA ILE A 271 -4.34 1.89 14.32
C ILE A 271 -5.22 0.93 15.12
N LEU A 272 -4.64 -0.12 15.69
CA LEU A 272 -5.33 -1.10 16.53
C LEU A 272 -5.98 -0.43 17.76
N GLU A 273 -5.24 0.43 18.45
CA GLU A 273 -5.73 1.22 19.60
C GLU A 273 -6.87 2.16 19.19
N THR A 274 -6.72 2.85 18.04
CA THR A 274 -7.76 3.75 17.51
C THR A 274 -9.02 2.98 17.15
N TRP A 275 -8.89 1.81 16.51
CA TRP A 275 -10.02 0.94 16.21
C TRP A 275 -10.68 0.40 17.47
N TRP A 276 -9.90 -0.05 18.46
CA TRP A 276 -10.43 -0.51 19.74
C TRP A 276 -11.32 0.54 20.40
N LEU A 277 -10.78 1.76 20.58
CA LEU A 277 -11.53 2.87 21.19
C LEU A 277 -12.79 3.20 20.40
N SER A 278 -12.70 3.25 19.07
CA SER A 278 -13.83 3.57 18.20
C SER A 278 -14.89 2.47 18.12
N TRP A 279 -14.53 1.20 18.32
CA TRP A 279 -15.40 0.04 18.07
C TRP A 279 -16.04 -0.49 19.34
N PHE A 280 -15.35 -0.42 20.47
CA PHE A 280 -15.76 -1.09 21.69
C PHE A 280 -16.08 -0.15 22.86
N ASP A 281 -15.81 1.15 22.71
CA ASP A 281 -16.16 2.20 23.68
C ASP A 281 -15.63 1.89 25.09
N SER A 282 -14.42 1.33 25.16
CA SER A 282 -13.73 1.00 26.40
C SER A 282 -12.23 1.17 26.24
N GLU A 283 -11.51 1.32 27.36
CA GLU A 283 -10.06 1.11 27.35
C GLU A 283 -9.74 -0.34 26.97
N MET A 284 -8.60 -0.55 26.32
CA MET A 284 -8.13 -1.87 25.94
C MET A 284 -7.50 -2.56 27.16
N PRO A 285 -8.04 -3.70 27.64
CA PRO A 285 -7.44 -4.40 28.76
C PRO A 285 -6.06 -4.94 28.38
N ASP A 286 -5.09 -4.76 29.27
CA ASP A 286 -3.79 -5.40 29.13
C ASP A 286 -3.94 -6.93 28.99
N CYS A 287 -3.06 -7.54 28.21
CA CYS A 287 -2.92 -9.00 28.21
C CYS A 287 -2.30 -9.45 29.54
N SER A 288 -2.93 -10.42 30.19
CA SER A 288 -2.45 -11.12 31.38
C SER A 288 -1.13 -11.85 31.12
N THR A 289 -0.46 -12.29 32.19
CA THR A 289 0.76 -13.10 32.07
C THR A 289 0.51 -14.41 31.33
N ASP A 290 -0.63 -15.05 31.54
CA ASP A 290 -0.99 -16.32 30.90
C ASP A 290 -1.32 -16.13 29.41
N GLU A 291 -2.05 -15.06 29.05
CA GLU A 291 -2.27 -14.69 27.64
C GLU A 291 -0.93 -14.48 26.93
N ARG A 292 -0.01 -13.69 27.52
CA ARG A 292 1.32 -13.45 26.93
C ARG A 292 2.16 -14.73 26.80
N ALA A 293 2.11 -15.61 27.81
CA ALA A 293 2.86 -16.86 27.81
C ALA A 293 2.36 -17.87 26.75
N THR A 294 1.08 -17.78 26.37
CA THR A 294 0.47 -18.64 25.35
C THR A 294 0.54 -18.05 23.94
N MET A 295 0.86 -16.76 23.80
CA MET A 295 1.04 -16.13 22.49
C MET A 295 2.23 -16.76 21.74
N PRO A 296 2.03 -17.20 20.49
CA PRO A 296 3.09 -17.81 19.71
C PRO A 296 4.24 -16.82 19.50
N GLY A 297 5.48 -17.26 19.71
CA GLY A 297 6.68 -16.47 19.46
C GLY A 297 6.92 -15.32 20.44
N PHE A 298 6.05 -15.11 21.43
CA PHE A 298 6.28 -14.12 22.49
C PHE A 298 7.45 -14.56 23.36
N LEU A 299 8.45 -13.69 23.53
CA LEU A 299 9.63 -13.96 24.33
C LEU A 299 9.32 -13.88 25.82
N THR A 300 9.89 -14.82 26.57
CA THR A 300 9.93 -14.73 28.03
C THR A 300 10.85 -13.59 28.50
N LEU A 301 10.70 -13.17 29.76
CA LEU A 301 11.60 -12.20 30.39
C LEU A 301 13.07 -12.69 30.43
N VAL A 302 13.30 -14.00 30.42
CA VAL A 302 14.64 -14.58 30.39
C VAL A 302 15.24 -14.42 28.99
N GLU A 303 14.49 -14.76 27.93
CA GLU A 303 14.94 -14.60 26.55
C GLU A 303 15.18 -13.11 26.20
N MET A 304 14.28 -12.21 26.61
CA MET A 304 14.49 -10.77 26.43
C MET A 304 15.78 -10.29 27.09
N ARG A 305 16.10 -10.78 28.30
CA ARG A 305 17.36 -10.46 28.98
C ARG A 305 18.57 -11.06 28.28
N GLN A 306 18.45 -12.26 27.71
CA GLN A 306 19.54 -12.89 26.95
C GLN A 306 19.90 -12.09 25.71
N VAL A 307 18.92 -11.64 24.91
CA VAL A 307 19.21 -10.78 23.74
C VAL A 307 19.80 -9.44 24.19
N LYS A 308 19.24 -8.83 25.25
CA LYS A 308 19.78 -7.59 25.84
C LYS A 308 21.20 -7.74 26.39
N ALA A 309 21.57 -8.89 26.92
CA ALA A 309 22.90 -9.13 27.47
C ALA A 309 23.89 -9.72 26.46
N ALA A 310 23.45 -9.97 25.22
CA ALA A 310 24.29 -10.62 24.22
C ALA A 310 25.60 -9.85 23.98
N PRO A 311 26.76 -10.55 23.93
CA PRO A 311 28.03 -9.99 23.50
C PRO A 311 27.91 -9.34 22.11
N ALA A 312 28.68 -8.29 21.84
CA ALA A 312 28.55 -7.51 20.59
C ALA A 312 28.76 -8.35 19.32
N ASP A 313 29.67 -9.33 19.35
CA ASP A 313 29.97 -10.26 18.26
C ASP A 313 28.88 -11.31 18.01
N GLN A 314 28.00 -11.53 19.00
CA GLN A 314 26.90 -12.50 18.92
C GLN A 314 25.53 -11.82 18.79
N PHE A 315 25.45 -10.52 19.08
CA PHE A 315 24.21 -9.77 19.21
C PHE A 315 23.31 -9.91 17.98
N ASP A 316 23.83 -9.66 16.77
CA ASP A 316 23.03 -9.70 15.53
C ASP A 316 22.42 -11.10 15.31
N SER A 317 23.19 -12.16 15.51
CA SER A 317 22.71 -13.54 15.36
C SER A 317 21.61 -13.89 16.36
N MET A 318 21.77 -13.45 17.62
CA MET A 318 20.77 -13.69 18.67
C MET A 318 19.50 -12.86 18.44
N PHE A 319 19.64 -11.62 17.97
CA PHE A 319 18.50 -10.81 17.59
C PHE A 319 17.74 -11.42 16.41
N ILE A 320 18.45 -11.84 15.35
CA ILE A 320 17.84 -12.44 14.17
C ILE A 320 17.08 -13.72 14.53
N ASP A 321 17.64 -14.60 15.35
CA ASP A 321 16.92 -15.80 15.83
C ASP A 321 15.65 -15.43 16.59
N ALA A 322 15.79 -14.53 17.58
CA ALA A 322 14.71 -14.16 18.46
C ALA A 322 13.58 -13.42 17.71
N MET A 323 13.92 -12.44 16.88
CA MET A 323 12.96 -11.70 16.07
C MET A 323 12.34 -12.58 14.99
N SER A 324 13.07 -13.54 14.41
CA SER A 324 12.49 -14.49 13.46
C SER A 324 11.42 -15.37 14.11
N ARG A 325 11.67 -15.87 15.32
CA ARG A 325 10.66 -16.63 16.09
C ARG A 325 9.47 -15.77 16.49
N HIS A 326 9.73 -14.54 16.91
CA HIS A 326 8.70 -13.55 17.24
C HIS A 326 7.79 -13.29 16.04
N HIS A 327 8.37 -12.93 14.88
CA HIS A 327 7.62 -12.70 13.65
C HIS A 327 6.86 -13.93 13.17
N ALA A 328 7.46 -15.14 13.25
CA ALA A 328 6.74 -16.37 12.92
C ALA A 328 5.50 -16.57 13.80
N GLY A 329 5.56 -16.10 15.06
CA GLY A 329 4.44 -16.05 15.97
C GLY A 329 3.32 -15.11 15.54
N ALA A 330 3.66 -13.85 15.23
CA ALA A 330 2.71 -12.86 14.73
C ALA A 330 2.06 -13.33 13.40
N VAL A 331 2.85 -13.93 12.51
CA VAL A 331 2.35 -14.53 11.26
C VAL A 331 1.28 -15.59 11.54
N ARG A 332 1.46 -16.47 12.55
CA ARG A 332 0.43 -17.45 12.93
C ARG A 332 -0.85 -16.79 13.44
N MET A 333 -0.74 -15.78 14.29
CA MET A 333 -1.89 -15.03 14.80
C MET A 333 -2.64 -14.33 13.66
N ALA A 334 -1.90 -13.72 12.72
CA ALA A 334 -2.45 -13.04 11.57
C ALA A 334 -3.11 -14.00 10.57
N ASP A 335 -2.53 -15.20 10.36
CA ASP A 335 -3.14 -16.27 9.57
C ASP A 335 -4.46 -16.77 10.19
N GLN A 336 -4.54 -16.89 11.52
CA GLN A 336 -5.79 -17.22 12.22
C GLN A 336 -6.85 -16.13 12.00
N MET A 337 -6.51 -14.86 12.20
CA MET A 337 -7.42 -13.73 11.98
C MET A 337 -7.89 -13.64 10.52
N TRP A 338 -7.02 -13.93 9.54
CA TRP A 338 -7.39 -13.92 8.12
C TRP A 338 -8.55 -14.88 7.80
N HIS A 339 -8.58 -16.04 8.47
CA HIS A 339 -9.62 -17.07 8.30
C HIS A 339 -10.89 -16.82 9.10
N ASP A 340 -10.82 -15.96 10.09
CA ASP A 340 -11.94 -15.65 10.96
C ASP A 340 -13.05 -14.87 10.23
N HIS A 341 -14.24 -14.82 10.85
CA HIS A 341 -15.41 -14.11 10.36
C HIS A 341 -15.60 -12.70 10.97
N GLY A 342 -14.56 -12.17 11.62
CA GLY A 342 -14.46 -10.81 12.15
C GLY A 342 -14.47 -9.69 11.11
N ASP A 343 -14.16 -8.48 11.56
CA ASP A 343 -14.22 -7.25 10.75
C ASP A 343 -13.25 -7.33 9.55
N LEU A 344 -13.76 -7.03 8.35
CA LEU A 344 -12.98 -7.10 7.12
C LEU A 344 -11.72 -6.22 7.17
N ARG A 345 -11.76 -5.07 7.85
CA ARG A 345 -10.60 -4.18 7.97
C ARG A 345 -9.49 -4.82 8.80
N LEU A 346 -9.85 -5.51 9.88
CA LEU A 346 -8.91 -6.23 10.73
C LEU A 346 -8.29 -7.42 9.98
N ARG A 347 -9.09 -8.13 9.17
CA ARG A 347 -8.61 -9.21 8.30
C ARG A 347 -7.65 -8.72 7.22
N ILE A 348 -7.95 -7.58 6.57
CA ILE A 348 -7.04 -6.96 5.60
C ILE A 348 -5.72 -6.56 6.26
N MET A 349 -5.78 -5.98 7.46
CA MET A 349 -4.59 -5.65 8.25
C MET A 349 -3.78 -6.90 8.60
N ALA A 350 -4.44 -7.98 9.05
CA ALA A 350 -3.79 -9.25 9.33
C ALA A 350 -3.07 -9.81 8.10
N HIS A 351 -3.69 -9.75 6.91
CA HIS A 351 -3.04 -10.13 5.65
C HIS A 351 -1.79 -9.29 5.34
N ALA A 352 -1.83 -7.99 5.63
CA ALA A 352 -0.66 -7.12 5.47
C ALA A 352 0.46 -7.47 6.47
N ILE A 353 0.14 -7.60 7.77
CA ILE A 353 1.09 -7.96 8.83
C ILE A 353 1.80 -9.28 8.51
N ARG A 354 1.07 -10.33 8.11
CA ARG A 354 1.68 -11.62 7.79
C ARG A 354 2.60 -11.57 6.56
N HIS A 355 2.33 -10.68 5.60
CA HIS A 355 3.16 -10.51 4.41
C HIS A 355 4.44 -9.77 4.81
N GLU A 356 4.27 -8.66 5.53
CA GLU A 356 5.33 -7.80 6.05
C GLU A 356 6.31 -8.59 6.91
N GLN A 357 5.82 -9.30 7.94
CA GLN A 357 6.69 -10.01 8.88
C GLN A 357 7.36 -11.25 8.28
N ARG A 358 6.74 -11.93 7.30
CA ARG A 358 7.47 -12.94 6.50
C ARG A 358 8.57 -12.31 5.65
N GLY A 359 8.34 -11.09 5.15
CA GLY A 359 9.32 -10.28 4.44
C GLY A 359 10.49 -9.86 5.33
N GLU A 360 10.21 -9.39 6.54
CA GLU A 360 11.21 -9.01 7.55
C GLU A 360 12.09 -10.20 7.96
N ILE A 361 11.51 -11.38 8.15
CA ILE A 361 12.27 -12.63 8.32
C ILE A 361 13.22 -12.83 7.13
N ALA A 362 12.71 -12.76 5.90
CA ALA A 362 13.52 -12.96 4.72
C ALA A 362 14.67 -11.93 4.60
N LEU A 363 14.41 -10.66 4.92
CA LEU A 363 15.41 -9.59 4.92
C LEU A 363 16.49 -9.80 5.98
N MET A 364 16.12 -10.19 7.20
CA MET A 364 17.08 -10.54 8.25
C MET A 364 18.01 -11.70 7.85
N HIS A 365 17.53 -12.63 7.03
CA HIS A 365 18.31 -13.74 6.46
C HIS A 365 18.92 -13.42 5.08
N GLY A 366 18.95 -12.14 4.68
CA GLY A 366 19.68 -11.67 3.49
C GLY A 366 19.00 -11.92 2.14
N ALA A 367 17.68 -12.14 2.11
CA ALA A 367 16.95 -12.32 0.86
C ALA A 367 17.08 -11.09 -0.06
N SER A 368 17.48 -11.33 -1.31
CA SER A 368 17.67 -10.27 -2.30
C SER A 368 17.34 -10.74 -3.73
N GLY A 369 17.25 -9.78 -4.66
CA GLY A 369 17.07 -10.03 -6.09
C GLY A 369 15.85 -10.92 -6.40
N PHE A 370 16.01 -11.85 -7.34
CA PHE A 370 14.94 -12.75 -7.77
C PHE A 370 14.42 -13.67 -6.65
N ALA A 371 15.30 -14.09 -5.73
CA ALA A 371 14.91 -14.92 -4.60
C ALA A 371 13.96 -14.16 -3.66
N ALA A 372 14.22 -12.87 -3.43
CA ALA A 372 13.31 -12.01 -2.66
C ALA A 372 11.95 -11.85 -3.35
N VAL A 373 11.91 -11.63 -4.67
CA VAL A 373 10.64 -11.52 -5.42
C VAL A 373 9.83 -12.82 -5.33
N ALA A 374 10.49 -13.97 -5.51
CA ALA A 374 9.84 -15.27 -5.40
C ALA A 374 9.31 -15.53 -3.97
N THR A 375 10.06 -15.11 -2.95
CA THR A 375 9.61 -15.18 -1.55
C THR A 375 8.42 -14.27 -1.28
N ALA A 376 8.46 -13.01 -1.71
CA ALA A 376 7.34 -12.09 -1.57
C ALA A 376 6.07 -12.61 -2.27
N PHE A 377 6.21 -13.16 -3.48
CA PHE A 377 5.08 -13.76 -4.21
C PHE A 377 4.49 -14.96 -3.46
N ARG A 378 5.35 -15.83 -2.90
CA ARG A 378 4.89 -16.93 -2.05
C ARG A 378 4.19 -16.43 -0.80
N ASN A 379 4.73 -15.43 -0.11
CA ASN A 379 4.15 -14.87 1.12
C ASN A 379 2.72 -14.34 0.93
N MET A 380 2.41 -13.81 -0.26
CA MET A 380 1.07 -13.33 -0.59
C MET A 380 0.03 -14.45 -0.57
N LEU A 381 0.41 -15.65 -1.00
CA LEU A 381 -0.47 -16.80 -1.21
C LEU A 381 -0.32 -17.89 -0.14
N SER A 382 0.78 -17.90 0.60
CA SER A 382 1.05 -18.90 1.62
C SER A 382 0.09 -18.76 2.78
N ASP A 383 -0.24 -19.89 3.38
CA ASP A 383 -1.14 -19.94 4.52
C ASP A 383 -0.62 -21.02 5.47
N ASN A 384 -0.38 -20.64 6.72
CA ASN A 384 0.17 -21.54 7.73
C ASN A 384 -0.95 -22.19 8.59
N VAL A 385 -2.23 -22.07 8.21
CA VAL A 385 -3.36 -22.71 8.94
C VAL A 385 -3.57 -24.20 8.58
N ASN A 386 -2.60 -24.85 7.94
CA ASN A 386 -2.63 -26.30 7.69
C ASN A 386 -1.53 -27.05 8.44
#